data_AF-A0A9D4LNV2-F1
#
_entry.id   AF-A0A9D4LNV2-F1
#
_cell.length_a   1.000
_cell.length_b   1.000
_cell.length_c   1.000
_cell.angle_alpha   90.00
_cell.angle_beta   90.00
_cell.angle_gamma   90.00
#
_symmetry.space_group_name_H-M   'P 1'
#
loop_
_entity.id
_entity.type
_entity.pdbx_description
1 polymer ?
#
loop_
_entity_poly.entity_id
_entity_poly.type
_entity_poly.pdbx_seq_one_letter_code
_entity_poly.pdbx_strand_id
1 'polypeptide(L)'
;MSNPDRNSFSTSTREIQHKYNLPPLKDFLQNPPSKHQWKTTLRNAITDYWESTLKDELSTQSTAKYIQIQSAPIGHPHNLWTSTDPKPHEVR
;
A
#
# COMPACT_ATOMS: atom_id res chain seq x y z
N MET A 1 -16.35 -32.46 3.54
CA MET A 1 -15.63 -31.46 2.73
C MET A 1 -15.51 -30.20 3.58
N SER A 2 -14.30 -29.85 4.03
CA SER A 2 -14.06 -28.68 4.88
C SER A 2 -13.94 -27.45 3.98
N ASN A 3 -14.69 -26.38 4.29
CA ASN A 3 -14.71 -25.15 3.52
C ASN A 3 -13.32 -24.47 3.58
N PRO A 4 -12.65 -24.16 2.46
CA PRO A 4 -11.28 -23.64 2.49
C PRO A 4 -11.17 -22.13 2.84
N ASP A 5 -12.28 -21.40 2.97
CA ASP A 5 -12.26 -19.93 2.87
C ASP A 5 -12.52 -19.17 4.17
N ARG A 6 -11.87 -19.54 5.28
CA ARG A 6 -11.81 -18.66 6.46
C ARG A 6 -10.43 -18.65 7.09
N ASN A 7 -9.49 -17.90 6.50
CA ASN A 7 -8.40 -17.36 7.31
C ASN A 7 -9.05 -16.59 8.47
N SER A 8 -8.75 -17.01 9.71
CA SER A 8 -9.22 -16.32 10.91
C SER A 8 -8.83 -14.84 10.82
N PHE A 9 -9.69 -13.95 11.33
CA PHE A 9 -9.38 -12.51 11.43
C PHE A 9 -8.00 -12.25 12.05
N SER A 10 -7.61 -13.08 13.04
CA SER A 10 -6.30 -13.04 13.67
C SER A 10 -5.16 -13.39 12.71
N THR A 11 -5.36 -14.39 11.84
CA THR A 11 -4.37 -14.81 10.84
C THR A 11 -4.18 -13.71 9.79
N SER A 12 -5.27 -13.20 9.21
CA SER A 12 -5.19 -12.13 8.20
C SER A 12 -4.56 -10.85 8.76
N THR A 13 -4.88 -10.49 10.00
CA THR A 13 -4.28 -9.32 10.64
C THR A 13 -2.77 -9.52 10.87
N ARG A 14 -2.36 -10.72 11.28
CA ARG A 14 -0.94 -11.06 11.46
C ARG A 14 -0.16 -11.01 10.15
N GLU A 15 -0.74 -11.49 9.06
CA GLU A 15 -0.14 -11.41 7.72
C GLU A 15 0.08 -9.96 7.28
N ILE A 16 -0.92 -9.09 7.48
CA ILE A 16 -0.82 -7.65 7.19
C ILE A 16 0.25 -7.00 8.08
N GLN A 17 0.27 -7.32 9.37
CA GLN A 17 1.29 -6.79 10.29
C GLN A 17 2.69 -7.18 9.85
N HIS A 18 2.89 -8.43 9.45
CA HIS A 18 4.18 -8.90 8.96
C HIS A 18 4.57 -8.23 7.64
N LYS A 19 3.64 -8.14 6.67
CA LYS A 19 3.90 -7.57 5.35
C LYS A 19 4.36 -6.11 5.42
N TYR A 20 3.69 -5.30 6.23
CA TYR A 20 3.98 -3.87 6.36
C TYR A 20 4.84 -3.55 7.59
N ASN A 21 5.43 -4.56 8.25
CA ASN A 21 6.23 -4.40 9.47
C ASN A 21 5.56 -3.53 10.55
N LEU A 22 4.26 -3.75 10.77
CA LEU A 22 3.46 -2.99 11.74
C LEU A 22 3.67 -3.52 13.17
N PRO A 23 3.44 -2.69 14.20
CA PRO A 23 3.51 -3.12 15.59
C PRO A 23 2.55 -4.29 15.88
N PRO A 24 2.94 -5.25 16.72
CA PRO A 24 2.08 -6.32 17.20
C PRO A 24 0.78 -5.81 17.82
N LEU A 25 -0.30 -6.58 17.65
CA LEU A 25 -1.64 -6.22 18.16
C LEU A 25 -1.65 -5.98 19.68
N LYS A 26 -0.85 -6.74 20.41
CA LYS A 26 -0.70 -6.64 21.87
C LYS A 26 -0.20 -5.26 22.33
N ASP A 27 0.59 -4.57 21.50
CA ASP A 27 1.18 -3.28 21.87
C ASP A 27 0.11 -2.17 21.84
N PHE A 28 -0.90 -2.31 20.96
CA PHE A 28 -2.06 -1.41 20.93
C PHE A 28 -3.01 -1.60 22.11
N LEU A 29 -3.03 -2.77 22.75
CA LEU A 29 -3.84 -2.99 23.96
C LEU A 29 -3.25 -2.27 25.17
N GLN A 30 -1.92 -2.13 25.23
CA GLN A 30 -1.23 -1.44 26.31
C GLN A 30 -1.30 0.07 26.14
N ASN A 31 -1.13 0.57 24.91
CA ASN A 31 -1.16 2.00 24.60
C ASN A 31 -1.95 2.24 23.30
N PRO A 32 -3.28 2.40 23.37
CA PRO A 32 -4.10 2.54 22.18
C PRO A 32 -3.86 3.90 21.50
N PRO A 33 -3.45 3.93 20.22
CA PRO A 33 -3.27 5.17 19.48
C PRO A 33 -4.64 5.81 19.19
N SER A 34 -4.65 7.12 19.02
CA SER A 34 -5.81 7.79 18.45
C SER A 34 -6.07 7.30 17.02
N LYS A 35 -7.32 7.39 16.56
CA LYS A 35 -7.71 7.07 15.18
C LYS A 35 -6.84 7.78 14.14
N HIS A 36 -6.46 9.03 14.40
CA HIS A 36 -5.60 9.81 13.51
C HIS A 36 -4.18 9.25 13.47
N GLN A 37 -3.54 9.07 14.64
CA GLN A 37 -2.21 8.49 14.74
C GLN A 37 -2.14 7.13 14.05
N TRP A 38 -3.14 6.27 14.29
CA TRP A 38 -3.17 4.94 13.68
C TRP A 38 -3.24 4.98 12.16
N LYS A 39 -4.09 5.85 11.60
CA LYS A 39 -4.19 6.05 10.15
C LYS A 39 -2.86 6.55 9.56
N THR A 40 -2.19 7.46 10.25
CA THR A 40 -0.87 7.96 9.82
C THR A 40 0.18 6.86 9.84
N THR A 41 0.25 6.08 10.92
CA THR A 41 1.17 4.93 11.02
C THR A 41 0.94 3.92 9.90
N LEU A 42 -0.32 3.55 9.64
CA LEU A 42 -0.67 2.64 8.55
C LEU A 42 -0.28 3.20 7.18
N ARG A 43 -0.60 4.47 6.93
CA ARG A 43 -0.26 5.12 5.65
C ARG A 43 1.24 5.10 5.43
N ASN A 44 2.03 5.50 6.41
CA ASN A 44 3.48 5.54 6.30
C ASN A 44 4.05 4.14 6.05
N ALA A 45 3.65 3.14 6.85
CA ALA A 45 4.14 1.77 6.68
C ALA A 45 3.82 1.18 5.29
N ILE A 46 2.61 1.45 4.76
CA ILE A 46 2.23 1.02 3.42
C ILE A 46 3.06 1.76 2.36
N THR A 47 3.21 3.08 2.49
CA THR A 47 4.00 3.89 1.57
C THR A 47 5.45 3.42 1.54
N ASP A 48 6.09 3.26 2.70
CA ASP A 48 7.49 2.84 2.84
C ASP A 48 7.73 1.47 2.19
N TYR A 49 6.82 0.51 2.41
CA TYR A 49 6.89 -0.81 1.79
C TYR A 49 6.86 -0.73 0.26
N TRP A 50 5.92 0.03 -0.30
CA TRP A 50 5.79 0.16 -1.75
C TRP A 50 6.90 0.99 -2.37
N GLU A 51 7.40 2.00 -1.68
CA GLU A 51 8.57 2.74 -2.12
C GLU A 51 9.81 1.86 -2.17
N SER A 52 10.05 1.04 -1.15
CA SER A 52 11.15 0.07 -1.15
C SER A 52 11.00 -0.92 -2.29
N THR A 53 9.81 -1.50 -2.44
CA THR A 53 9.52 -2.48 -3.51
C THR A 53 9.74 -1.86 -4.88
N LEU A 54 9.27 -0.64 -5.10
CA LEU A 54 9.46 0.08 -6.36
C LEU A 54 10.95 0.38 -6.61
N LYS A 55 11.70 0.82 -5.58
CA LYS A 55 13.15 1.07 -5.71
C LYS A 55 13.89 -0.22 -6.06
N ASP A 56 13.54 -1.34 -5.45
CA ASP A 56 14.12 -2.64 -5.73
C ASP A 56 13.80 -3.07 -7.18
N GLU A 57 12.54 -2.97 -7.61
CA GLU A 57 12.15 -3.27 -9.00
C GLU A 57 12.88 -2.37 -10.01
N LEU A 58 12.94 -1.06 -9.77
CA LEU A 58 13.68 -0.10 -10.61
C LEU A 58 15.17 -0.45 -10.70
N SER A 59 15.78 -0.94 -9.61
CA SER A 59 17.19 -1.34 -9.61
C SER A 59 17.45 -2.60 -10.45
N THR A 60 16.47 -3.50 -10.51
CA THR A 60 16.58 -4.76 -11.28
C THR A 60 16.28 -4.57 -12.77
N GLN A 61 15.50 -3.56 -13.14
CA GLN A 61 15.07 -3.33 -14.52
C GLN A 61 15.82 -2.17 -15.19
N SER A 62 16.79 -2.52 -16.04
CA SER A 62 17.66 -1.55 -16.73
C SER A 62 16.92 -0.55 -17.63
N THR A 63 15.70 -0.88 -18.08
CA THR A 63 14.83 -0.04 -18.90
C THR A 63 13.90 0.85 -18.07
N ALA A 64 13.63 0.52 -16.81
CA ALA A 64 12.68 1.25 -15.98
C ALA A 64 13.18 2.65 -15.59
N LYS A 65 14.49 2.91 -15.70
CA LYS A 65 15.09 4.25 -15.58
C LYS A 65 14.48 5.28 -16.55
N TYR A 66 13.95 4.83 -17.69
CA TYR A 66 13.32 5.71 -18.68
C TYR A 66 11.83 5.97 -18.40
N ILE A 67 11.24 5.27 -17.44
CA ILE A 67 9.82 5.36 -17.06
C ILE A 67 9.63 6.31 -15.85
N GLN A 68 10.67 7.01 -15.41
CA GLN A 68 10.61 8.00 -14.33
C GLN A 68 9.83 9.26 -14.76
N ILE A 69 8.50 9.13 -14.86
CA ILE A 69 7.56 10.18 -15.26
C ILE A 69 7.08 10.98 -14.03
N GLN A 70 7.25 10.44 -12.81
CA GLN A 70 6.91 11.13 -11.57
C GLN A 70 7.90 10.86 -10.43
N SER A 71 8.18 11.90 -9.64
CA SER A 71 9.12 11.87 -8.51
C SER A 71 8.55 11.28 -7.22
N ALA A 72 7.21 11.22 -7.08
CA ALA A 72 6.52 10.69 -5.89
C ALA A 72 5.31 9.82 -6.28
N PRO A 73 5.54 8.61 -6.81
CA PRO A 73 4.47 7.81 -7.38
C PRO A 73 3.50 7.19 -6.37
N ILE A 74 3.92 7.04 -5.12
CA ILE A 74 3.12 6.33 -4.12
C ILE A 74 2.13 7.30 -3.47
N GLY A 75 0.84 6.99 -3.60
CA GLY A 75 -0.25 7.80 -3.06
C GLY A 75 -0.70 8.94 -3.97
N HIS A 76 -0.10 9.10 -5.16
CA HIS A 76 -0.51 10.09 -6.16
C HIS A 76 -0.85 9.37 -7.47
N PRO A 77 -2.03 9.65 -8.07
CA PRO A 77 -2.36 9.10 -9.38
C PRO A 77 -1.29 9.51 -10.40
N HIS A 78 -0.92 8.59 -11.30
CA HIS A 78 0.04 8.88 -12.35
C HIS A 78 -0.47 10.03 -13.24
N ASN A 79 0.42 10.94 -13.65
CA ASN A 79 0.07 12.10 -14.49
C ASN A 79 -0.71 11.72 -15.76
N LEU A 80 -0.45 10.55 -16.34
CA LEU A 80 -1.20 10.03 -17.48
C LEU A 80 -2.68 9.75 -17.15
N TRP A 81 -2.97 9.23 -15.96
CA TRP A 81 -4.35 8.96 -15.52
C TRP A 81 -5.13 10.22 -15.21
N THR A 82 -4.45 11.30 -14.84
CA THR A 82 -5.08 12.61 -14.69
C THR A 82 -5.24 13.35 -16.02
N SER A 83 -4.45 12.99 -17.04
CA SER A 83 -4.47 13.65 -18.35
C SER A 83 -5.61 13.18 -19.27
N THR A 84 -6.30 12.09 -18.92
CA THR A 84 -7.50 11.67 -19.64
C THR A 84 -8.66 12.58 -19.26
N ASP A 85 -8.91 13.60 -20.09
CA ASP A 85 -10.18 14.31 -20.05
C ASP A 85 -11.32 13.29 -20.17
N PRO A 86 -12.34 13.32 -19.29
CA PRO A 86 -13.49 12.45 -19.43
C PRO A 86 -14.17 12.78 -20.75
N LYS A 87 -13.97 11.92 -21.75
CA LYS A 87 -14.68 12.06 -23.02
C LYS A 87 -16.17 11.91 -22.72
N PRO A 88 -17.05 12.70 -23.34
CA PRO A 88 -18.50 12.68 -23.09
C PRO A 88 -19.21 11.35 -23.39
N HIS A 89 -18.48 10.28 -23.74
CA HIS A 89 -18.99 8.96 -24.11
C HIS A 89 -18.54 7.85 -23.16
N GLU A 90 -17.71 8.14 -22.14
CA GLU A 90 -17.16 7.13 -21.20
C GLU A 90 -17.87 7.14 -19.83
N VAL A 91 -19.20 7.33 -19.83
CA VAL A 91 -20.03 7.07 -18.64
C VAL A 91 -20.86 5.81 -18.89
N ARG A 92 -20.54 4.74 -18.17
CA ARG A 92 -21.41 3.56 -17.99
C ARG A 92 -21.30 3.03 -16.58
#